data_AF-A0A9R1J5Z2-F1
#
_entry.id   AF-A0A9R1J5Z2-F1
#
_cell.length_a   1.000
_cell.length_b   1.000
_cell.length_c   1.000
_cell.angle_alpha   90.00
_cell.angle_beta   90.00
_cell.angle_gamma   90.00
#
_symmetry.space_group_name_H-M   'P 1'
#
loop_
_entity.id
_entity.type
_entity.pdbx_description
1 polymer ?
#
loop_
_entity_poly.entity_id
_entity_poly.type
_entity_poly.pdbx_seq_one_letter_code
_entity_poly.pdbx_strand_id
1 'polypeptide(L)' 'MIEDEWKTTNQARFEHRRELFPVVQRVINFSLSLPLYYGDRKDAFTFSTHLDGIIKSLFVKPIPV' A
#
# COMPACT_ATOMS: atom_id res chain seq x y z
N MET A 1 14.94 -4.07 -10.11
CA MET A 1 14.64 -4.48 -8.71
C MET A 1 13.26 -4.00 -8.29
N ILE A 2 13.03 -2.75 -7.86
CA ILE A 2 11.69 -2.30 -7.41
C ILE A 2 10.60 -2.47 -8.50
N GLU A 3 10.88 -2.07 -9.74
CA GLU A 3 9.91 -2.22 -10.84
C GLU A 3 9.58 -3.68 -11.15
N ASP A 4 10.56 -4.58 -11.06
CA ASP A 4 10.37 -6.01 -11.31
C ASP A 4 9.53 -6.66 -10.20
N GLU A 5 9.69 -6.24 -8.95
CA GLU A 5 8.83 -6.67 -7.84
C GLU A 5 7.37 -6.25 -8.05
N TRP A 6 7.14 -5.04 -8.59
CA TRP A 6 5.79 -4.59 -8.95
C TRP A 6 5.20 -5.43 -10.08
N LYS A 7 5.98 -5.76 -11.12
CA LYS A 7 5.55 -6.64 -12.21
C LYS A 7 5.19 -8.04 -11.69
N THR A 8 6.02 -8.61 -10.82
CA THR A 8 5.78 -9.90 -10.18
C THR A 8 4.50 -9.90 -9.36
N THR A 9 4.29 -8.87 -8.54
CA THR A 9 3.09 -8.69 -7.72
C THR A 9 1.82 -8.59 -8.58
N ASN A 10 1.90 -7.88 -9.71
CA ASN A 10 0.80 -7.79 -10.67
C ASN A 10 0.51 -9.15 -11.36
N GLN A 11 1.55 -9.86 -11.78
CA GLN A 11 1.43 -11.18 -12.41
C GLN A 11 0.76 -12.20 -11.48
N ALA A 12 1.23 -12.29 -10.22
CA ALA A 12 0.67 -13.19 -9.21
C ALA A 12 -0.85 -12.96 -8.97
N ARG A 13 -1.32 -11.71 -9.08
CA ARG A 13 -2.74 -11.36 -8.98
C ARG A 13 -3.60 -12.05 -10.04
N PHE A 14 -3.07 -12.20 -11.26
CA PHE A 14 -3.78 -12.82 -12.38
C PHE A 14 -3.63 -14.33 -12.37
N GLU A 15 -2.43 -14.85 -12.10
CA GLU A 15 -2.15 -16.29 -12.08
C GLU A 15 -2.92 -17.02 -10.97
N HIS A 16 -2.98 -16.44 -9.78
CA HIS A 16 -3.63 -17.06 -8.61
C HIS A 16 -5.05 -16.56 -8.35
N ARG A 17 -5.69 -15.94 -9.34
CA ARG A 17 -6.99 -15.27 -9.20
C ARG A 17 -8.12 -16.17 -8.70
N ARG A 18 -8.08 -17.47 -9.00
CA ARG A 18 -9.17 -18.40 -8.63
C ARG A 18 -8.95 -19.05 -7.27
N GLU A 19 -7.71 -19.36 -6.93
CA GLU A 19 -7.39 -20.25 -5.81
C GLU A 19 -6.89 -19.48 -4.57
N LEU A 20 -6.15 -18.38 -4.76
CA LEU A 20 -5.48 -17.67 -3.66
C LEU A 20 -5.75 -16.16 -3.65
N PHE A 21 -6.73 -15.67 -4.42
CA PHE A 21 -6.95 -14.23 -4.61
C PHE A 21 -7.08 -13.43 -3.31
N PRO A 22 -7.80 -13.87 -2.26
CA PRO A 22 -7.85 -13.11 -1.00
C PRO A 22 -6.48 -12.94 -0.35
N VAL A 23 -5.65 -13.99 -0.37
CA VAL A 23 -4.29 -13.97 0.20
C VAL A 23 -3.38 -13.08 -0.64
N VAL A 24 -3.39 -13.27 -1.96
CA VAL A 24 -2.60 -12.48 -2.90
C VAL A 24 -2.98 -10.99 -2.84
N GLN A 25 -4.27 -10.67 -2.76
CA GLN A 25 -4.74 -9.29 -2.62
C GLN A 25 -4.27 -8.66 -1.31
N ARG A 26 -4.17 -9.42 -0.22
CA ARG A 26 -3.61 -8.92 1.05
C ARG A 26 -2.13 -8.56 0.93
N VAL A 27 -1.35 -9.42 0.27
CA VAL A 27 0.07 -9.15 -0.01
C VAL A 27 0.22 -7.93 -0.91
N ILE A 28 -0.59 -7.81 -1.97
CA ILE A 28 -0.60 -6.63 -2.84
C ILE A 28 -0.89 -5.36 -2.05
N ASN A 29 -1.93 -5.36 -1.21
CA ASN A 29 -2.29 -4.20 -0.40
C ASN A 29 -1.17 -3.83 0.58
N PHE A 30 -0.48 -4.82 1.15
CA PHE A 30 0.71 -4.58 1.98
C PHE A 30 1.84 -3.94 1.17
N SER A 31 2.18 -4.48 -0.01
CA SER A 31 3.21 -3.92 -0.88
C SER A 31 2.87 -2.48 -1.29
N LEU A 32 1.60 -2.18 -1.61
CA LEU A 32 1.11 -0.84 -1.94
C LEU A 32 1.25 0.16 -0.78
N SER A 33 1.37 -0.30 0.46
CA SER A 33 1.66 0.59 1.60
C SER A 33 3.12 1.05 1.64
N LEU A 34 4.06 0.32 1.01
CA LEU A 34 5.49 0.63 1.12
C LEU A 34 5.85 2.00 0.54
N PRO A 35 5.35 2.44 -0.64
CA PRO A 35 5.57 3.81 -1.12
C PRO A 35 4.94 4.86 -0.22
N LEU A 36 3.84 4.53 0.47
CA LEU A 36 3.22 5.45 1.42
C LEU A 36 4.16 5.73 2.61
N TYR A 37 4.80 4.69 3.13
CA TYR A 37 5.71 4.80 4.27
C TYR A 37 7.12 5.28 3.90
N TYR A 38 7.65 4.81 2.77
CA TYR A 38 9.07 4.94 2.42
C TYR A 38 9.35 5.65 1.09
N GLY A 39 8.31 6.10 0.38
CA GLY A 39 8.47 6.95 -0.79
C GLY A 39 9.12 8.29 -0.45
N ASP A 40 9.63 9.00 -1.46
CA ASP A 40 10.21 10.35 -1.31
C ASP A 40 11.34 10.46 -0.27
N ARG A 41 12.06 9.34 -0.03
CA ARG A 41 13.17 9.24 0.94
C ARG A 41 12.76 9.58 2.38
N LYS A 42 11.52 9.28 2.76
CA LYS A 42 11.02 9.43 4.13
C LYS A 42 10.99 8.09 4.87
N ASP A 43 10.99 8.14 6.20
CA ASP A 43 10.64 7.00 7.06
C ASP A 43 9.40 7.37 7.86
N ALA A 44 8.24 7.22 7.23
CA ALA A 44 6.97 7.59 7.82
C ALA A 44 6.48 6.59 8.89
N PHE A 45 7.10 5.40 8.95
CA PHE A 45 6.78 4.42 9.97
C PHE A 45 7.38 4.85 11.31
N THR A 46 8.66 5.25 11.31
CA THR A 46 9.32 5.79 12.50
C THR A 46 8.84 7.22 12.80
N PHE A 47 8.73 8.07 11.77
CA PHE A 47 8.35 9.48 11.90
C PHE A 47 6.93 9.71 11.34
N SER A 48 5.93 9.49 12.18
CA SER A 48 4.51 9.56 11.80
C SER A 48 4.03 10.93 11.33
N THR A 49 4.82 11.99 11.54
CA THR A 49 4.56 13.35 11.02
C THR A 49 4.37 13.36 9.50
N HIS A 50 5.03 12.46 8.78
CA HIS A 50 4.87 12.29 7.34
C HIS A 50 3.49 11.71 6.92
N LEU A 51 2.71 11.15 7.85
CA LEU A 51 1.38 10.58 7.61
C LEU A 51 0.24 11.44 8.16
N ASP A 52 0.55 12.55 8.86
CA ASP A 52 -0.45 13.36 9.58
C ASP A 52 -1.63 13.76 8.69
N GLY A 53 -1.36 14.25 7.48
CA GLY A 53 -2.41 14.64 6.54
C GLY A 53 -3.31 13.47 6.12
N ILE A 54 -2.72 12.29 5.91
CA ILE A 54 -3.44 11.09 5.47
C ILE A 54 -4.27 10.52 6.62
N ILE A 55 -3.70 10.42 7.82
CA ILE A 55 -4.41 9.97 9.02
C ILE A 55 -5.60 10.90 9.29
N LYS A 56 -5.39 12.22 9.23
CA LYS A 56 -6.47 13.19 9.42
C LYS A 56 -7.56 13.05 8.35
N SER A 57 -7.20 12.88 7.09
CA SER A 57 -8.15 12.70 6.00
C SER A 57 -9.00 11.43 6.16
N LEU A 58 -8.37 10.30 6.52
CA LEU A 58 -9.05 9.00 6.56
C LEU A 58 -9.81 8.74 7.86
N PHE A 59 -9.34 9.28 8.98
CA PHE A 59 -9.82 8.89 10.32
C PHE A 59 -10.32 10.05 11.18
N VAL A 60 -10.12 11.31 10.78
CA VAL A 60 -10.51 12.48 11.60
C VAL A 60 -11.52 13.36 10.90
N LYS A 61 -11.32 13.66 9.61
CA LYS A 61 -12.16 14.56 8.83
C LYS A 61 -13.19 13.74 8.04
N PRO A 62 -14.49 13.84 8.39
CA PRO A 62 -15.51 13.15 7.61
C PRO A 62 -15.63 13.77 6.20
N ILE A 63 -16.06 12.96 5.24
CA ILE A 63 -16.42 13.44 3.90
C ILE A 63 -17.72 14.24 4.03
N PRO A 64 -17.78 15.52 3.59
CA PRO A 64 -19.01 16.30 3.59
C PRO A 64 -20.11 15.60 2.79
N VAL A 65 -21.35 15.63 3.30
CA VAL A 65 -22.55 15.10 2.65
C VAL A 65 -23.15 16.18 1.74
#